data_AF-A0A850PA94-F1
#
_entry.id   AF-A0A850PA94-F1
#
_cell.length_a   1.000
_cell.length_b   1.000
_cell.length_c   1.000
_cell.angle_alpha   90.00
_cell.angle_beta   90.00
_cell.angle_gamma   90.00
#
_symmetry.space_group_name_H-M   'P 1'
#
loop_
_entity.id
_entity.type
_entity.pdbx_description
1 polymer ?
#
loop_
_entity_poly.entity_id
_entity_poly.type
_entity_poly.pdbx_seq_one_letter_code
_entity_poly.pdbx_strand_id
1 'polypeptide(L)'
;MPLFSVDIFTKDRHHRLDFHACGESDVVAFFGIFGTVKDGQINTEAVQRATPVLKTAIANFCAERRAQAPQLGAFIKLIGGLADGEGFVIVPAREWTSEQTIVFEMLVGWSNGTVKEEDITKHGQLFGGLLSKYNCCVARTDRRTQVGNAQIERRTCRFCRRSKADGAKFVKQAHAISRALGNIHLILADECDDCNEFFGNELEPHLLEFLKIQRAFLGITGRAGNLRIVSHGGTILNDGEKMVVAVPTEKLRNEDGVITIDLAGDLPIIPERCYRTLAKFVLSIIPEDNLAHLTRTIDWVRNGVVPSPVRALLPVQAAIVPLPPNSSAQLTVYIRKDEKSPLPHIVGEFRLGCFLFVFHLPFSDRDVKEPDFIGSPVFDDVFQHYGNVGSWRPYAFDSREPLEGPTVIRLIPNPNSAPAADSPPA
;
A
#
# COMPACT_ATOMS: atom_id res chain seq x y z
N MET A 1 10.55 36.60 -1.09
CA MET A 1 10.16 36.25 -2.48
C MET A 1 8.85 35.51 -2.39
N PRO A 2 7.81 35.89 -3.15
CA PRO A 2 6.58 35.11 -3.21
C PRO A 2 6.92 33.69 -3.69
N LEU A 3 6.53 32.70 -2.89
CA LEU A 3 6.60 31.30 -3.26
C LEU A 3 5.27 30.95 -3.90
N PHE A 4 5.28 30.44 -5.14
CA PHE A 4 4.13 29.75 -5.68
C PHE A 4 4.55 28.34 -6.05
N SER A 5 3.66 27.38 -5.84
CA SER A 5 3.96 25.98 -6.04
C SER A 5 2.95 25.37 -7.00
N VAL A 6 3.38 24.38 -7.77
CA VAL A 6 2.50 23.61 -8.66
C VAL A 6 2.66 22.12 -8.41
N ASP A 7 1.56 21.41 -8.55
CA ASP A 7 1.55 19.96 -8.58
C ASP A 7 1.40 19.49 -10.02
N ILE A 8 2.30 18.61 -10.46
CA ILE A 8 2.33 18.02 -11.80
C ILE A 8 2.16 16.51 -11.67
N PHE A 9 1.15 15.97 -12.33
CA PHE A 9 0.88 14.54 -12.40
C PHE A 9 1.24 14.06 -13.81
N THR A 10 2.11 13.06 -13.88
CA THR A 10 2.45 12.33 -15.11
C THR A 10 2.10 10.86 -14.92
N LYS A 11 2.20 10.05 -15.98
CA LYS A 11 1.90 8.61 -15.90
C LYS A 11 2.70 7.87 -14.83
N ASP A 12 3.89 8.38 -14.50
CA ASP A 12 4.82 7.72 -13.59
C ASP A 12 4.84 8.33 -12.19
N ARG A 13 4.45 9.60 -12.05
CA ARG A 13 4.88 10.41 -10.90
C ARG A 13 4.05 11.70 -10.68
N HIS A 14 3.77 11.99 -9.41
CA HIS A 14 3.31 13.30 -8.91
C HIS A 14 4.52 14.11 -8.41
N HIS A 15 4.61 15.38 -8.83
CA HIS A 15 5.65 16.33 -8.47
C HIS A 15 5.05 17.57 -7.87
N ARG A 16 5.49 17.90 -6.66
CA ARG A 16 5.41 19.28 -6.18
C ARG A 16 6.68 20.03 -6.59
N LEU A 17 6.50 21.17 -7.24
CA LEU A 17 7.57 22.10 -7.57
C LEU A 17 7.29 23.43 -6.91
N ASP A 18 8.26 23.91 -6.13
CA ASP A 18 8.16 25.16 -5.39
C ASP A 18 8.99 26.25 -6.09
N PHE A 19 8.32 27.24 -6.66
CA PHE A 19 8.98 28.33 -7.37
C PHE A 19 9.11 29.54 -6.47
N HIS A 20 10.34 30.02 -6.30
CA HIS A 20 10.59 31.36 -5.79
C HIS A 20 10.40 32.33 -6.96
N ALA A 21 9.23 32.96 -7.07
CA ALA A 21 8.99 33.97 -8.09
C ALA A 21 9.67 35.30 -7.70
N CYS A 22 10.12 36.05 -8.71
CA CYS A 22 10.63 37.40 -8.53
C CYS A 22 9.52 38.47 -8.55
N GLY A 23 8.25 38.07 -8.73
CA GLY A 23 7.07 38.94 -8.64
C GLY A 23 5.78 38.29 -9.19
N GLU A 24 4.65 39.01 -9.12
CA GLU A 24 3.35 38.55 -9.67
C GLU A 24 3.39 38.32 -11.19
N SER A 25 4.17 39.13 -11.93
CA SER A 25 4.34 38.99 -13.37
C SER A 25 4.92 37.64 -13.80
N ASP A 26 5.78 37.04 -12.98
CA ASP A 26 6.35 35.71 -13.25
C ASP A 26 5.32 34.60 -13.07
N VAL A 27 4.40 34.74 -12.11
CA VAL A 27 3.30 33.80 -11.89
C VAL A 27 2.35 33.83 -13.09
N VAL A 28 1.99 35.03 -13.56
CA VAL A 28 1.17 35.22 -14.75
C VAL A 28 1.85 34.64 -16.00
N ALA A 29 3.14 34.94 -16.19
CA ALA A 29 3.91 34.40 -17.31
C ALA A 29 4.01 32.87 -17.28
N PHE A 30 4.22 32.28 -16.10
CA PHE A 30 4.27 30.83 -15.94
C PHE A 30 2.94 30.17 -16.32
N PHE A 31 1.83 30.60 -15.71
CA PHE A 31 0.54 29.98 -15.99
C PHE A 31 0.02 30.32 -17.39
N GLY A 32 0.46 31.43 -17.99
CA GLY A 32 0.21 31.76 -19.39
C GLY A 32 0.81 30.75 -20.38
N ILE A 33 1.79 29.94 -19.96
CA ILE A 33 2.31 28.82 -20.78
C ILE A 33 1.25 27.71 -20.96
N PHE A 34 0.37 27.54 -19.97
CA PHE A 34 -0.60 26.44 -19.87
C PHE A 34 -2.04 26.88 -20.15
N GLY A 35 -2.24 28.09 -20.67
CA GLY A 35 -3.57 28.66 -20.77
C GLY A 35 -3.62 30.02 -21.46
N THR A 36 -4.70 30.74 -21.19
CA THR A 36 -4.90 32.10 -21.71
C THR A 36 -4.87 33.11 -20.57
N VAL A 37 -4.31 34.29 -20.85
CA VAL A 37 -4.31 35.44 -19.95
C VAL A 37 -5.14 36.53 -20.60
N LYS A 38 -6.26 36.91 -19.97
CA LYS A 38 -7.14 37.98 -20.48
C LYS A 38 -7.64 38.82 -19.30
N ASP A 39 -7.49 40.14 -19.42
CA ASP A 39 -7.98 41.11 -18.41
C ASP A 39 -7.51 40.81 -16.98
N GLY A 40 -6.28 40.29 -16.83
CA GLY A 40 -5.72 39.90 -15.53
C GLY A 40 -6.22 38.55 -14.99
N GLN A 41 -7.12 37.86 -15.69
CA GLN A 41 -7.55 36.49 -15.37
C GLN A 41 -6.71 35.47 -16.15
N ILE A 42 -6.28 34.43 -15.43
CA ILE A 42 -5.53 33.31 -15.98
C ILE A 42 -6.48 32.11 -16.05
N ASN A 43 -6.74 31.63 -17.27
CA ASN A 43 -7.52 30.42 -17.52
C ASN A 43 -6.59 29.32 -18.01
N THR A 44 -6.16 28.44 -17.10
CA THR A 44 -5.29 27.31 -17.39
C THR A 44 -6.10 26.04 -17.65
N GLU A 45 -5.74 25.29 -18.68
CA GLU A 45 -6.21 23.92 -18.83
C GLU A 45 -5.39 23.01 -17.93
N ALA A 46 -6.03 22.24 -17.05
CA ALA A 46 -5.29 21.37 -16.13
C ALA A 46 -4.57 20.24 -16.90
N VAL A 47 -5.22 19.68 -17.93
CA VAL A 47 -4.64 18.65 -18.79
C VAL A 47 -3.83 19.32 -19.89
N GLN A 48 -2.56 18.92 -20.02
CA GLN A 48 -1.61 19.47 -20.96
C GLN A 48 -0.98 18.35 -21.79
N ARG A 49 -0.48 18.68 -22.99
CA ARG A 49 0.29 17.75 -23.84
C ARG A 49 1.70 18.23 -24.03
N ALA A 50 2.68 17.35 -23.85
CA ALA A 50 4.10 17.62 -23.95
C ALA A 50 4.58 17.79 -25.42
N THR A 51 3.97 18.73 -26.15
CA THR A 51 4.30 19.08 -27.54
C THR A 51 5.66 19.77 -27.63
N PRO A 52 6.30 19.82 -28.82
CA PRO A 52 7.59 20.49 -28.97
C PRO A 52 7.49 22.00 -28.70
N VAL A 53 6.35 22.60 -29.02
CA VAL A 53 6.03 24.01 -28.74
C VAL A 53 5.98 24.26 -27.24
N LEU A 54 5.21 23.45 -26.49
CA LEU A 54 5.10 23.60 -25.05
C LEU A 54 6.44 23.37 -24.34
N LYS A 55 7.18 22.33 -24.74
CA LYS A 55 8.52 22.03 -24.21
C LYS A 55 9.48 23.21 -24.41
N THR A 56 9.44 23.84 -25.58
CA THR A 56 10.26 25.02 -25.90
C THR A 56 9.85 26.23 -25.06
N ALA A 57 8.54 26.49 -24.91
CA ALA A 57 8.03 27.59 -24.09
C ALA A 57 8.48 27.46 -22.62
N ILE A 58 8.38 26.26 -22.05
CA ILE A 58 8.85 25.96 -20.69
C ILE A 58 10.35 26.14 -20.58
N ALA A 59 11.12 25.63 -21.55
CA ALA A 59 12.58 25.75 -21.54
C ALA A 59 13.03 27.22 -21.57
N ASN A 60 12.40 28.04 -22.41
CA ASN A 60 12.68 29.48 -22.51
C ASN A 60 12.36 30.21 -21.20
N PHE A 61 11.15 30.00 -20.66
CA PHE A 61 10.74 30.59 -19.38
C PHE A 61 11.74 30.25 -18.25
N CYS A 62 12.17 28.99 -18.20
CA CYS A 62 13.09 28.52 -17.17
C CYS A 62 14.52 29.04 -17.39
N ALA A 63 15.00 29.14 -18.63
CA ALA A 63 16.37 29.59 -18.95
C ALA A 63 16.61 31.03 -18.48
N GLU A 64 15.63 31.91 -18.68
CA GLU A 64 15.68 33.32 -18.26
C GLU A 64 15.79 33.49 -16.74
N ARG A 65 15.37 32.49 -15.96
CA ARG A 65 15.21 32.57 -14.49
C ARG A 65 16.07 31.57 -13.72
N ARG A 66 16.87 30.76 -14.41
CA ARG A 66 17.63 29.64 -13.83
C ARG A 66 18.65 30.08 -12.78
N ALA A 67 19.22 31.27 -12.92
CA ALA A 67 20.19 31.83 -11.97
C ALA A 67 19.55 32.15 -10.60
N GLN A 68 18.25 32.46 -10.57
CA GLN A 68 17.51 32.88 -9.39
C GLN A 68 16.64 31.76 -8.80
N ALA A 69 16.30 30.74 -9.62
CA ALA A 69 15.52 29.57 -9.20
C ALA A 69 16.10 28.26 -9.79
N PRO A 70 17.16 27.68 -9.17
CA PRO A 70 17.80 26.43 -9.63
C PRO A 70 16.83 25.24 -9.74
N GLN A 71 15.75 25.24 -8.95
CA GLN A 71 14.69 24.23 -8.98
C GLN A 71 13.96 24.13 -10.33
N LEU A 72 14.00 25.17 -11.17
CA LEU A 72 13.45 25.15 -12.54
C LEU A 72 14.15 24.10 -13.42
N GLY A 73 15.38 23.71 -13.09
CA GLY A 73 16.07 22.61 -13.78
C GLY A 73 15.36 21.26 -13.61
N ALA A 74 14.74 21.01 -12.45
CA ALA A 74 13.95 19.81 -12.23
C ALA A 74 12.67 19.81 -13.08
N PHE A 75 12.08 20.99 -13.29
CA PHE A 75 10.90 21.15 -14.14
C PHE A 75 11.21 20.87 -15.61
N ILE A 76 12.29 21.46 -16.15
CA ILE A 76 12.75 21.20 -17.52
C ILE A 76 13.02 19.71 -17.72
N LYS A 77 13.75 19.08 -16.78
CA LYS A 77 14.07 17.64 -16.87
C LYS A 77 12.81 16.77 -16.83
N LEU A 78 11.82 17.14 -16.02
CA LEU A 78 10.55 16.43 -15.91
C LEU A 78 9.79 16.47 -17.24
N ILE A 79 9.46 17.66 -17.74
CA ILE A 79 8.62 17.81 -18.94
C ILE A 79 9.39 17.43 -20.21
N GLY A 80 10.69 17.72 -20.27
CA GLY A 80 11.55 17.32 -21.37
C GLY A 80 11.77 15.80 -21.47
N GLY A 81 11.57 15.06 -20.38
CA GLY A 81 11.63 13.59 -20.37
C GLY A 81 10.35 12.90 -20.85
N LEU A 82 9.26 13.64 -21.04
CA LEU A 82 8.00 13.10 -21.56
C LEU A 82 8.10 12.86 -23.07
N ALA A 83 7.42 11.84 -23.59
CA ALA A 83 7.34 11.60 -25.04
C ALA A 83 6.59 12.75 -25.75
N ASP A 84 6.72 12.83 -27.08
CA ASP A 84 5.99 13.85 -27.83
C ASP A 84 4.48 13.58 -27.78
N GLY A 85 3.71 14.61 -27.45
CA GLY A 85 2.25 14.52 -27.26
C GLY A 85 1.78 13.81 -25.99
N GLU A 86 2.70 13.32 -25.14
CA GLU A 86 2.37 12.67 -23.86
C GLU A 86 1.63 13.65 -22.95
N GLY A 87 0.49 13.21 -22.42
CA GLY A 87 -0.40 13.98 -21.57
C GLY A 87 0.05 14.00 -20.11
N PHE A 88 -0.11 15.14 -19.46
CA PHE A 88 0.15 15.34 -18.03
C PHE A 88 -0.86 16.33 -17.45
N VAL A 89 -1.03 16.34 -16.14
CA VAL A 89 -1.86 17.33 -15.44
C VAL A 89 -0.96 18.31 -14.69
N ILE A 90 -1.27 19.60 -14.73
CA ILE A 90 -0.63 20.65 -13.92
C ILE A 90 -1.69 21.49 -13.24
N VAL A 91 -1.54 21.69 -11.92
CA VAL A 91 -2.48 22.43 -11.09
C VAL A 91 -1.75 23.26 -10.03
N PRO A 92 -2.32 24.38 -9.56
CA PRO A 92 -1.76 25.11 -8.42
C PRO A 92 -1.65 24.19 -7.20
N ALA A 93 -0.50 24.19 -6.53
CA ALA A 93 -0.28 23.28 -5.42
C ALA A 93 -1.14 23.63 -4.22
N ARG A 94 -1.73 22.60 -3.62
CA ARG A 94 -2.48 22.65 -2.38
C ARG A 94 -2.48 21.26 -1.73
N GLU A 95 -2.97 21.17 -0.51
CA GLU A 95 -3.25 19.85 0.06
C GLU A 95 -4.44 19.24 -0.67
N TRP A 96 -4.17 18.15 -1.39
CA TRP A 96 -5.17 17.43 -2.18
C TRP A 96 -5.71 16.25 -1.40
N THR A 97 -7.02 16.06 -1.46
CA THR A 97 -7.63 14.82 -0.99
C THR A 97 -7.22 13.65 -1.89
N SER A 98 -7.24 12.43 -1.36
CA SER A 98 -6.96 11.23 -2.18
C SER A 98 -7.91 11.11 -3.37
N GLU A 99 -9.16 11.54 -3.21
CA GLU A 99 -10.14 11.62 -4.29
C GLU A 99 -9.64 12.48 -5.47
N GLN A 100 -9.19 13.70 -5.16
CA GLN A 100 -8.67 14.62 -6.18
C GLN A 100 -7.39 14.09 -6.83
N THR A 101 -6.47 13.53 -6.03
CA THR A 101 -5.24 12.92 -6.53
C THR A 101 -5.54 11.79 -7.52
N ILE A 102 -6.47 10.87 -7.17
CA ILE A 102 -6.88 9.78 -8.05
C ILE A 102 -7.52 10.34 -9.33
N VAL A 103 -8.37 11.36 -9.24
CA VAL A 103 -8.96 12.00 -10.42
C VAL A 103 -7.87 12.57 -11.34
N PHE A 104 -6.83 13.22 -10.81
CA PHE A 104 -5.71 13.70 -11.63
C PHE A 104 -4.95 12.56 -12.32
N GLU A 105 -4.69 11.45 -11.62
CA GLU A 105 -4.07 10.27 -12.20
C GLU A 105 -4.93 9.65 -13.31
N MET A 106 -6.25 9.59 -13.12
CA MET A 106 -7.20 9.13 -14.14
C MET A 106 -7.25 10.07 -15.34
N LEU A 107 -7.19 11.39 -15.13
CA LEU A 107 -7.12 12.39 -16.21
C LEU A 107 -5.82 12.26 -17.02
N VAL A 108 -4.70 11.98 -16.36
CA VAL A 108 -3.44 11.65 -17.05
C VAL A 108 -3.62 10.40 -17.90
N GLY A 109 -4.19 9.32 -17.34
CA GLY A 109 -4.47 8.10 -18.09
C GLY A 109 -5.39 8.33 -19.28
N TRP A 110 -6.45 9.13 -19.10
CA TRP A 110 -7.40 9.49 -20.13
C TRP A 110 -6.74 10.29 -21.25
N SER A 111 -5.93 11.29 -20.91
CA SER A 111 -5.19 12.11 -21.88
C SER A 111 -4.20 11.29 -22.73
N ASN A 112 -3.75 10.15 -22.20
CA ASN A 112 -2.82 9.21 -22.84
C ASN A 112 -3.51 7.96 -23.43
N GLY A 113 -4.85 7.88 -23.37
CA GLY A 113 -5.62 6.76 -23.93
C GLY A 113 -5.54 5.44 -23.15
N THR A 114 -5.00 5.43 -21.92
CA THR A 114 -4.94 4.24 -21.06
C THR A 114 -6.15 4.09 -20.15
N VAL A 115 -6.95 5.15 -19.99
CA VAL A 115 -8.19 5.19 -19.19
C VAL A 115 -9.32 5.71 -20.07
N LYS A 116 -10.47 5.05 -20.08
CA LYS A 116 -11.66 5.52 -20.79
C LYS A 116 -12.55 6.34 -19.86
N GLU A 117 -13.40 7.20 -20.42
CA GLU A 117 -14.36 7.98 -19.64
C GLU A 117 -15.33 7.10 -18.83
N GLU A 118 -15.69 5.93 -19.38
CA GLU A 118 -16.47 4.92 -18.65
C GLU A 118 -15.75 4.41 -17.40
N ASP A 119 -14.41 4.30 -17.43
CA ASP A 119 -13.62 3.84 -16.28
C ASP A 119 -13.64 4.88 -15.16
N ILE A 120 -13.59 6.18 -15.52
CA ILE A 120 -13.75 7.31 -14.58
C ILE A 120 -15.12 7.26 -13.91
N THR A 121 -16.17 7.04 -14.72
CA THR A 121 -17.54 6.94 -14.20
C THR A 121 -17.71 5.74 -13.28
N LYS A 122 -17.24 4.55 -13.67
CA LYS A 122 -17.28 3.34 -12.84
C LYS A 122 -16.51 3.52 -11.54
N HIS A 123 -15.33 4.14 -11.61
CA HIS A 123 -14.54 4.45 -10.42
C HIS A 123 -15.31 5.38 -9.47
N GLY A 124 -15.91 6.45 -9.98
CA GLY A 124 -16.73 7.37 -9.19
C GLY A 124 -17.92 6.68 -8.52
N GLN A 125 -18.61 5.79 -9.23
CA GLN A 125 -19.72 5.01 -8.68
C GLN A 125 -19.26 4.06 -7.56
N LEU A 126 -18.14 3.37 -7.76
CA LEU A 126 -17.69 2.32 -6.84
C LEU A 126 -16.91 2.86 -5.62
N PHE A 127 -16.15 3.94 -5.79
CA PHE A 127 -15.27 4.49 -4.77
C PHE A 127 -15.68 5.88 -4.28
N GLY A 128 -16.66 6.54 -4.89
CA GLY A 128 -17.09 7.88 -4.48
C GLY A 128 -17.58 7.93 -3.02
N GLY A 129 -18.38 6.95 -2.60
CA GLY A 129 -18.82 6.79 -1.21
C GLY A 129 -17.63 6.67 -0.25
N LEU A 130 -16.70 5.76 -0.55
CA LEU A 130 -15.46 5.57 0.20
C LEU A 130 -14.64 6.86 0.29
N LEU A 131 -14.33 7.48 -0.84
CA LEU A 131 -13.45 8.64 -0.95
C LEU A 131 -14.07 9.88 -0.32
N SER A 132 -15.40 9.98 -0.23
CA SER A 132 -16.06 11.04 0.53
C SER A 132 -15.85 10.92 2.04
N LYS A 133 -15.62 9.69 2.56
CA LYS A 133 -15.48 9.39 3.99
C LYS A 133 -14.05 9.10 4.44
N TYR A 134 -13.17 8.72 3.53
CA TYR A 134 -11.80 8.31 3.81
C TYR A 134 -10.79 9.01 2.90
N ASN A 135 -9.62 9.33 3.45
CA ASN A 135 -8.40 9.50 2.67
C ASN A 135 -7.76 8.13 2.45
N CYS A 136 -7.17 7.91 1.29
CA CYS A 136 -6.43 6.71 0.95
C CYS A 136 -4.93 7.01 0.89
N CYS A 137 -4.15 6.28 1.67
CA CYS A 137 -2.70 6.24 1.60
C CYS A 137 -2.28 4.92 0.98
N VAL A 138 -1.78 4.96 -0.25
CA VAL A 138 -1.29 3.78 -0.98
C VAL A 138 0.22 3.86 -1.05
N ALA A 139 0.90 2.87 -0.46
CA ALA A 139 2.35 2.84 -0.57
C ALA A 139 2.80 2.37 -1.95
N ARG A 140 3.74 3.09 -2.55
CA ARG A 140 4.37 2.65 -3.79
C ARG A 140 5.29 1.47 -3.55
N THR A 141 5.07 0.41 -4.32
CA THR A 141 5.82 -0.85 -4.22
C THR A 141 6.58 -1.20 -5.49
N ASP A 142 6.59 -0.31 -6.48
CA ASP A 142 7.19 -0.49 -7.82
C ASP A 142 8.59 0.14 -7.95
N ARG A 143 8.94 1.04 -7.04
CA ARG A 143 10.25 1.71 -6.99
C ARG A 143 10.65 2.04 -5.57
N ARG A 144 11.95 2.20 -5.34
CA ARG A 144 12.48 2.60 -4.04
C ARG A 144 11.79 3.87 -3.55
N THR A 145 11.05 3.73 -2.45
CA THR A 145 10.27 4.80 -1.81
C THR A 145 10.64 4.81 -0.34
N GLN A 146 10.93 5.99 0.20
CA GLN A 146 11.30 6.14 1.60
C GLN A 146 10.17 6.85 2.34
N VAL A 147 9.72 6.26 3.43
CA VAL A 147 8.84 6.89 4.41
C VAL A 147 9.68 7.39 5.58
N GLY A 148 9.32 8.54 6.14
CA GLY A 148 10.03 9.16 7.27
C GLY A 148 11.14 10.13 6.86
N ASN A 149 11.80 10.70 7.87
CA ASN A 149 12.75 11.80 7.66
C ASN A 149 14.04 11.36 6.94
N ALA A 150 14.36 11.99 5.81
CA ALA A 150 15.58 11.71 5.06
C ALA A 150 16.86 12.09 5.81
N GLN A 151 16.81 13.11 6.65
CA GLN A 151 17.96 13.56 7.43
C GLN A 151 18.04 12.77 8.73
N ILE A 152 19.09 11.96 8.87
CA ILE A 152 19.27 11.07 10.04
C ILE A 152 19.20 11.85 11.36
N GLU A 153 19.78 13.05 11.43
CA GLU A 153 19.79 13.90 12.63
C GLU A 153 18.39 14.39 13.05
N ARG A 154 17.40 14.33 12.15
CA ARG A 154 16.02 14.74 12.40
C ARG A 154 15.06 13.56 12.51
N ARG A 155 15.57 12.33 12.60
CA ARG A 155 14.74 11.14 12.76
C ARG A 155 14.34 10.97 14.21
N THR A 156 13.04 10.73 14.40
CA THR A 156 12.46 10.22 15.63
C THR A 156 11.80 8.90 15.29
N CYS A 157 12.09 7.84 16.05
CA CYS A 157 11.55 6.53 15.73
C CYS A 157 10.02 6.53 15.89
N ARG A 158 9.26 6.19 14.85
CA ARG A 158 7.78 6.22 14.92
C ARG A 158 7.18 5.21 15.91
N PHE A 159 7.93 4.17 16.29
CA PHE A 159 7.44 3.11 17.19
C PHE A 159 7.85 3.31 18.64
N CYS A 160 9.09 3.73 18.92
CA CYS A 160 9.58 3.93 20.30
C CYS A 160 9.75 5.40 20.69
N ARG A 161 9.54 6.33 19.75
CA ARG A 161 9.62 7.79 19.93
C ARG A 161 11.00 8.30 20.36
N ARG A 162 12.02 7.44 20.37
CA ARG A 162 13.41 7.81 20.63
C ARG A 162 14.05 8.40 19.38
N SER A 163 14.72 9.52 19.56
CA SER A 163 15.60 10.16 18.59
C SER A 163 17.05 9.70 18.77
N LYS A 164 17.96 10.24 17.95
CA LYS A 164 19.40 10.04 18.14
C LYS A 164 19.89 10.61 19.48
N ALA A 165 19.29 11.70 19.97
CA ALA A 165 19.63 12.27 21.27
C ALA A 165 19.26 11.33 22.44
N ASP A 166 18.25 10.48 22.24
CA ASP A 166 17.83 9.43 23.19
C ASP A 166 18.60 8.11 23.01
N GLY A 167 19.64 8.11 22.16
CA GLY A 167 20.49 6.94 21.88
C GLY A 167 19.97 5.99 20.79
N ALA A 168 18.90 6.33 20.07
CA ALA A 168 18.42 5.51 18.95
C ALA A 168 19.41 5.52 17.78
N LYS A 169 19.62 4.36 17.17
CA LYS A 169 20.43 4.19 15.95
C LYS A 169 19.52 3.95 14.76
N PHE A 170 19.89 4.50 13.61
CA PHE A 170 19.17 4.34 12.33
C PHE A 170 20.15 3.88 11.24
N VAL A 171 20.95 2.88 11.58
CA VAL A 171 22.02 2.37 10.70
C VAL A 171 21.50 1.24 9.83
N LYS A 172 20.63 0.39 10.36
CA LYS A 172 20.00 -0.71 9.62
C LYS A 172 18.98 -0.14 8.64
N GLN A 173 18.92 -0.73 7.45
CA GLN A 173 17.87 -0.42 6.49
C GLN A 173 16.59 -1.15 6.91
N ALA A 174 15.68 -0.41 7.54
CA ALA A 174 14.38 -0.94 7.91
C ALA A 174 13.41 -0.92 6.71
N HIS A 175 12.51 -1.91 6.68
CA HIS A 175 11.50 -2.05 5.63
C HIS A 175 10.11 -1.86 6.23
N ALA A 176 9.28 -1.05 5.58
CA ALA A 176 7.92 -0.80 6.03
C ALA A 176 7.07 -2.09 6.02
N ILE A 177 7.22 -2.89 4.96
CA ILE A 177 6.68 -4.25 4.81
C ILE A 177 7.84 -5.23 4.73
N SER A 178 7.72 -6.39 5.36
CA SER A 178 8.79 -7.39 5.37
C SER A 178 9.25 -7.75 3.96
N ARG A 179 10.58 -7.75 3.72
CA ARG A 179 11.16 -8.17 2.44
C ARG A 179 10.78 -9.60 2.04
N ALA A 180 10.52 -10.47 3.01
CA ALA A 180 10.09 -11.85 2.78
C ALA A 180 8.68 -11.98 2.17
N LEU A 181 7.95 -10.86 2.06
CA LEU A 181 6.67 -10.71 1.36
C LEU A 181 6.83 -10.03 0.00
N GLY A 182 8.06 -9.97 -0.53
CA GLY A 182 8.38 -9.47 -1.87
C GLY A 182 8.55 -7.96 -2.00
N ASN A 183 8.22 -7.18 -0.97
CA ASN A 183 8.41 -5.73 -1.01
C ASN A 183 9.87 -5.36 -0.66
N ILE A 184 10.68 -5.05 -1.68
CA ILE A 184 12.07 -4.56 -1.52
C ILE A 184 12.18 -3.04 -1.61
N HIS A 185 11.08 -2.37 -1.93
CA HIS A 185 11.07 -0.99 -2.40
C HIS A 185 10.73 0.01 -1.31
N LEU A 186 9.90 -0.37 -0.34
CA LEU A 186 9.39 0.53 0.69
C LEU A 186 10.29 0.52 1.93
N ILE A 187 11.08 1.58 2.06
CA ILE A 187 12.08 1.74 3.12
C ILE A 187 11.51 2.65 4.20
N LEU A 188 11.69 2.28 5.47
CA LEU A 188 11.26 3.08 6.60
C LEU A 188 12.46 3.74 7.27
N ALA A 189 12.60 5.05 7.07
CA ALA A 189 13.74 5.81 7.57
C ALA A 189 13.67 6.09 9.07
N ASP A 190 12.46 6.26 9.59
CA ASP A 190 12.16 6.58 10.99
C ASP A 190 11.79 5.34 11.81
N GLU A 191 12.36 4.18 11.47
CA GLU A 191 12.38 2.98 12.31
C GLU A 191 13.81 2.77 12.81
N CYS A 192 14.02 2.82 14.14
CA CYS A 192 15.34 2.62 14.71
C CYS A 192 15.74 1.13 14.73
N ASP A 193 17.05 0.88 14.85
CA ASP A 193 17.64 -0.46 14.80
C ASP A 193 17.02 -1.41 15.84
N ASP A 194 16.78 -0.93 17.06
CA ASP A 194 16.12 -1.70 18.14
C ASP A 194 14.66 -2.04 17.80
N CYS A 195 13.99 -1.19 17.02
CA CYS A 195 12.63 -1.47 16.58
C CYS A 195 12.61 -2.50 15.46
N ASN A 196 13.44 -2.27 14.46
CA ASN A 196 13.62 -3.16 13.33
C ASN A 196 14.01 -4.58 13.76
N GLU A 197 14.92 -4.69 14.74
CA GLU A 197 15.33 -5.99 15.27
C GLU A 197 14.21 -6.68 16.06
N PHE A 198 13.51 -5.94 16.92
CA PHE A 198 12.35 -6.48 17.63
C PHE A 198 11.29 -7.01 16.67
N PHE A 199 10.87 -6.23 15.66
CA PHE A 199 9.82 -6.68 14.75
C PHE A 199 10.28 -7.86 13.89
N GLY A 200 11.52 -7.83 13.39
CA GLY A 200 12.09 -8.91 12.58
C GLY A 200 12.27 -10.23 13.34
N ASN A 201 12.47 -10.19 14.66
CA ASN A 201 12.67 -11.38 15.48
C ASN A 201 11.38 -11.86 16.17
N GLU A 202 10.55 -10.93 16.67
CA GLU A 202 9.43 -11.26 17.55
C GLU A 202 8.06 -11.21 16.88
N LEU A 203 7.86 -10.43 15.81
CA LEU A 203 6.53 -10.27 15.20
C LEU A 203 6.45 -10.87 13.79
N GLU A 204 7.22 -10.30 12.86
CA GLU A 204 7.15 -10.63 11.44
C GLU A 204 7.24 -12.14 11.16
N PRO A 205 8.10 -12.93 11.86
CA PRO A 205 8.18 -14.37 11.64
C PRO A 205 6.84 -15.11 11.73
N HIS A 206 5.92 -14.68 12.61
CA HIS A 206 4.62 -15.34 12.76
C HIS A 206 3.70 -15.11 11.56
N LEU A 207 3.66 -13.89 11.02
CA LEU A 207 2.90 -13.62 9.80
C LEU A 207 3.55 -14.31 8.58
N LEU A 208 4.88 -14.37 8.54
CA LEU A 208 5.62 -15.06 7.46
C LEU A 208 5.36 -16.57 7.46
N GLU A 209 5.20 -17.18 8.64
CA GLU A 209 4.83 -18.58 8.79
C GLU A 209 3.34 -18.79 8.46
N PHE A 210 2.46 -17.90 8.91
CA PHE A 210 1.04 -17.94 8.53
C PHE A 210 0.82 -17.85 7.01
N LEU A 211 1.62 -17.03 6.31
CA LEU A 211 1.56 -16.85 4.85
C LEU A 211 2.52 -17.77 4.09
N LYS A 212 3.15 -18.76 4.74
CA LYS A 212 4.25 -19.54 4.15
C LYS A 212 3.83 -20.24 2.86
N ILE A 213 2.66 -20.89 2.85
CA ILE A 213 2.12 -21.58 1.67
C ILE A 213 1.82 -20.59 0.54
N GLN A 214 1.18 -19.46 0.87
CA GLN A 214 0.81 -18.40 -0.07
C GLN A 214 2.05 -17.80 -0.73
N ARG A 215 3.13 -17.59 0.05
CA ARG A 215 4.43 -17.12 -0.46
C ARG A 215 5.05 -18.12 -1.42
N ALA A 216 4.96 -19.42 -1.13
CA ALA A 216 5.44 -20.46 -2.03
C ALA A 216 4.59 -20.50 -3.30
N PHE A 217 3.26 -20.48 -3.19
CA PHE A 217 2.34 -20.42 -4.32
C PHE A 217 2.67 -19.26 -5.28
N LEU A 218 2.91 -18.06 -4.74
CA LEU A 218 3.24 -16.87 -5.51
C LEU A 218 4.69 -16.80 -6.01
N GLY A 219 5.53 -17.79 -5.70
CA GLY A 219 6.93 -17.79 -6.10
C GLY A 219 7.74 -16.64 -5.50
N ILE A 220 7.37 -16.16 -4.30
CA ILE A 220 8.05 -15.03 -3.66
C ILE A 220 9.47 -15.47 -3.28
N THR A 221 10.46 -14.76 -3.82
CA THR A 221 11.87 -15.04 -3.54
C THR A 221 12.33 -14.29 -2.30
N GLY A 222 12.96 -15.04 -1.39
CA GLY A 222 13.63 -14.47 -0.21
C GLY A 222 15.06 -14.04 -0.54
N ARG A 223 15.81 -13.64 0.50
CA ARG A 223 17.26 -13.37 0.37
C ARG A 223 18.05 -14.61 -0.10
N ALA A 224 17.54 -15.81 0.18
CA ALA A 224 18.16 -17.09 -0.16
C ALA A 224 17.61 -17.72 -1.46
N GLY A 225 16.86 -16.97 -2.28
CA GLY A 225 16.24 -17.47 -3.51
C GLY A 225 14.81 -17.95 -3.32
N ASN A 226 14.37 -18.91 -4.15
CA ASN A 226 13.00 -19.44 -4.13
C ASN A 226 12.66 -20.03 -2.76
N LEU A 227 11.47 -19.72 -2.25
CA LEU A 227 10.99 -20.31 -1.00
C LEU A 227 10.76 -21.82 -1.20
N ARG A 228 11.59 -22.62 -0.53
CA ARG A 228 11.40 -24.07 -0.41
C ARG A 228 10.96 -24.38 1.02
N ILE A 229 9.71 -24.82 1.16
CA ILE A 229 9.17 -25.31 2.43
C ILE A 229 9.55 -26.78 2.51
N VAL A 230 10.40 -27.12 3.47
CA VAL A 230 10.67 -28.51 3.86
C VAL A 230 9.98 -28.71 5.20
N SER A 231 9.14 -29.73 5.28
CA SER A 231 8.39 -30.10 6.47
C SER A 231 8.53 -31.60 6.69
N HIS A 232 8.19 -32.09 7.87
CA HIS A 232 8.30 -33.52 8.19
C HIS A 232 7.49 -34.41 7.22
N GLY A 233 6.46 -33.86 6.57
CA GLY A 233 5.58 -34.55 5.62
C GLY A 233 5.83 -34.26 4.13
N GLY A 234 6.86 -33.49 3.76
CA GLY A 234 7.19 -33.25 2.35
C GLY A 234 7.74 -31.87 2.02
N THR A 235 7.83 -31.57 0.72
CA THR A 235 8.38 -30.32 0.18
C THR A 235 7.34 -29.55 -0.64
N ILE A 236 7.25 -28.24 -0.42
CA ILE A 236 6.59 -27.31 -1.34
C ILE A 236 7.62 -26.34 -1.90
N LEU A 237 7.58 -26.10 -3.20
CA LEU A 237 8.27 -24.99 -3.83
C LEU A 237 7.47 -24.45 -5.03
N ASN A 238 7.94 -23.35 -5.58
CA ASN A 238 7.55 -22.90 -6.92
C ASN A 238 8.80 -22.93 -7.81
N ASP A 239 8.69 -23.61 -8.95
CA ASP A 239 9.80 -23.85 -9.89
C ASP A 239 10.00 -22.71 -10.91
N GLY A 240 9.17 -21.67 -10.84
CA GLY A 240 9.13 -20.55 -11.78
C GLY A 240 7.90 -20.56 -12.67
N GLU A 241 7.24 -21.72 -12.82
CA GLU A 241 6.03 -21.89 -13.64
C GLU A 241 4.83 -22.30 -12.78
N LYS A 242 5.04 -23.20 -11.82
CA LYS A 242 3.96 -23.79 -11.02
C LYS A 242 4.40 -24.08 -9.59
N MET A 243 3.39 -24.23 -8.74
CA MET A 243 3.58 -24.76 -7.39
C MET A 243 3.77 -26.28 -7.48
N VAL A 244 4.86 -26.77 -6.91
CA VAL A 244 5.18 -28.19 -6.81
C VAL A 244 5.04 -28.60 -5.35
N VAL A 245 4.20 -29.61 -5.11
CA VAL A 245 4.00 -30.22 -3.79
C VAL A 245 4.40 -31.69 -3.88
N ALA A 246 5.44 -32.06 -3.14
CA ALA A 246 5.96 -33.43 -3.08
C ALA A 246 5.78 -33.95 -1.65
N VAL A 247 4.84 -34.87 -1.45
CA VAL A 247 4.54 -35.49 -0.16
C VAL A 247 4.46 -37.01 -0.30
N PRO A 248 4.73 -37.78 0.77
CA PRO A 248 4.43 -39.21 0.80
C PRO A 248 2.93 -39.47 0.61
N THR A 249 2.58 -40.58 -0.04
CA THR A 249 1.19 -40.93 -0.39
C THR A 249 0.29 -41.00 0.84
N GLU A 250 0.81 -41.45 1.98
CA GLU A 250 0.07 -41.54 3.26
C GLU A 250 -0.35 -40.17 3.84
N LYS A 251 0.23 -39.07 3.36
CA LYS A 251 -0.13 -37.69 3.71
C LYS A 251 -1.17 -37.09 2.78
N LEU A 252 -1.54 -37.80 1.72
CA LEU A 252 -2.59 -37.42 0.79
C LEU A 252 -3.91 -38.09 1.19
N ARG A 253 -4.95 -37.27 1.37
CA ARG A 253 -6.33 -37.75 1.48
C ARG A 253 -7.13 -37.19 0.32
N ASN A 254 -7.91 -38.04 -0.34
CA ASN A 254 -8.84 -37.62 -1.37
C ASN A 254 -10.24 -38.05 -0.93
N GLU A 255 -11.03 -37.06 -0.52
CA GLU A 255 -12.40 -37.24 -0.08
C GLU A 255 -13.28 -36.34 -0.95
N ASP A 256 -14.22 -36.94 -1.68
CA ASP A 256 -15.15 -36.23 -2.58
C ASP A 256 -14.46 -35.27 -3.58
N GLY A 257 -13.28 -35.67 -4.10
CA GLY A 257 -12.49 -34.88 -5.03
C GLY A 257 -11.65 -33.78 -4.39
N VAL A 258 -11.75 -33.58 -3.07
CA VAL A 258 -10.91 -32.63 -2.33
C VAL A 258 -9.61 -33.31 -1.93
N ILE A 259 -8.50 -32.85 -2.50
CA ILE A 259 -7.17 -33.33 -2.12
C ILE A 259 -6.72 -32.55 -0.89
N THR A 260 -6.48 -33.27 0.20
CA THR A 260 -5.99 -32.73 1.48
C THR A 260 -4.56 -33.20 1.70
N ILE A 261 -3.66 -32.24 1.95
CA ILE A 261 -2.22 -32.47 2.16
C ILE A 261 -1.87 -31.99 3.56
N ASP A 262 -1.46 -32.90 4.43
CA ASP A 262 -0.99 -32.57 5.79
C ASP A 262 0.54 -32.47 5.81
N LEU A 263 1.05 -31.25 6.01
CA LEU A 263 2.49 -30.99 5.96
C LEU A 263 3.15 -30.94 7.34
N ALA A 264 2.38 -30.83 8.44
CA ALA A 264 2.88 -30.55 9.80
C ALA A 264 3.81 -29.31 9.87
N GLY A 265 3.36 -28.22 10.50
CA GLY A 265 4.17 -27.01 10.66
C GLY A 265 5.21 -27.14 11.78
N ASP A 266 6.43 -26.65 11.54
CA ASP A 266 7.53 -26.71 12.52
C ASP A 266 7.58 -25.49 13.47
N LEU A 267 6.82 -24.43 13.18
CA LEU A 267 6.84 -23.18 13.95
C LEU A 267 5.49 -22.87 14.58
N PRO A 268 5.42 -22.69 15.92
CA PRO A 268 4.21 -22.21 16.56
C PRO A 268 3.88 -20.78 16.10
N ILE A 269 2.66 -20.58 15.61
CA ILE A 269 2.14 -19.26 15.25
C ILE A 269 1.40 -18.71 16.45
N ILE A 270 1.75 -17.50 16.90
CA ILE A 270 0.95 -16.77 17.89
C ILE A 270 0.06 -15.80 17.11
N PRO A 271 -1.27 -16.01 17.07
CA PRO A 271 -2.19 -15.23 16.24
C PRO A 271 -2.10 -13.71 16.46
N GLU A 272 -2.01 -13.24 17.71
CA GLU A 272 -1.86 -11.81 18.01
C GLU A 272 -0.61 -11.21 17.37
N ARG A 273 0.49 -11.96 17.25
CA ARG A 273 1.72 -11.48 16.60
C ARG A 273 1.52 -11.29 15.08
N CYS A 274 0.64 -12.07 14.44
CA CYS A 274 0.22 -11.83 13.06
C CYS A 274 -0.53 -10.50 12.92
N TYR A 275 -1.50 -10.22 13.81
CA TYR A 275 -2.21 -8.93 13.78
C TYR A 275 -1.26 -7.77 14.05
N ARG A 276 -0.43 -7.86 15.10
CA ARG A 276 0.56 -6.80 15.40
C ARG A 276 1.50 -6.54 14.23
N THR A 277 1.84 -7.56 13.44
CA THR A 277 2.62 -7.38 12.21
C THR A 277 1.85 -6.61 11.13
N LEU A 278 0.58 -6.96 10.88
CA LEU A 278 -0.28 -6.22 9.95
C LEU A 278 -0.45 -4.75 10.39
N ALA A 279 -0.66 -4.52 11.69
CA ALA A 279 -0.73 -3.19 12.29
C ALA A 279 0.61 -2.44 12.19
N LYS A 280 1.75 -3.12 12.37
CA LYS A 280 3.09 -2.55 12.13
C LYS A 280 3.21 -2.04 10.71
N PHE A 281 2.75 -2.81 9.70
CA PHE A 281 2.82 -2.36 8.31
C PHE A 281 1.98 -1.11 8.06
N VAL A 282 0.79 -1.00 8.64
CA VAL A 282 -0.03 0.23 8.58
C VAL A 282 0.69 1.41 9.23
N LEU A 283 1.18 1.22 10.46
CA LEU A 283 1.94 2.24 11.19
C LEU A 283 3.22 2.66 10.46
N SER A 284 3.81 1.80 9.64
CA SER A 284 4.99 2.10 8.83
C SER A 284 4.73 3.08 7.70
N ILE A 285 3.51 3.20 7.18
CA ILE A 285 3.21 4.02 5.99
C ILE A 285 2.25 5.16 6.27
N ILE A 286 1.56 5.11 7.41
CA ILE A 286 0.60 6.14 7.77
C ILE A 286 1.30 7.52 7.92
N PRO A 287 0.65 8.61 7.48
CA PRO A 287 1.13 9.96 7.71
C PRO A 287 1.38 10.27 9.20
N GLU A 288 2.41 11.07 9.46
CA GLU A 288 2.93 11.36 10.82
C GLU A 288 1.89 12.02 11.74
N ASP A 289 1.04 12.88 11.17
CA ASP A 289 -0.03 13.60 11.86
C ASP A 289 -1.09 12.67 12.48
N ASN A 290 -1.20 11.44 11.99
CA ASN A 290 -2.11 10.43 12.53
C ASN A 290 -1.51 9.63 13.70
N LEU A 291 -0.18 9.61 13.86
CA LEU A 291 0.48 8.77 14.88
C LEU A 291 0.14 9.19 16.32
N ALA A 292 -0.17 10.48 16.55
CA ALA A 292 -0.60 10.97 17.85
C ALA A 292 -1.87 10.26 18.36
N HIS A 293 -2.75 9.88 17.44
CA HIS A 293 -4.03 9.20 17.70
C HIS A 293 -3.90 7.68 17.84
N LEU A 294 -2.68 7.17 17.70
CA LEU A 294 -2.37 5.74 17.65
C LEU A 294 -1.34 5.34 18.70
N THR A 295 -1.15 6.16 19.73
CA THR A 295 -0.17 5.89 20.77
C THR A 295 -0.39 4.53 21.44
N ARG A 296 -1.66 4.22 21.76
CA ARG A 296 -2.08 2.93 22.33
C ARG A 296 -1.87 1.77 21.36
N THR A 297 -2.17 1.96 20.07
CA THR A 297 -1.90 0.98 19.01
C THR A 297 -0.40 0.71 18.90
N ILE A 298 0.43 1.75 18.89
CA ILE A 298 1.89 1.66 18.81
C ILE A 298 2.44 0.91 20.03
N ASP A 299 1.95 1.21 21.23
CA ASP A 299 2.38 0.54 22.45
C ASP A 299 1.93 -0.93 22.49
N TRP A 300 0.76 -1.26 21.95
CA TRP A 300 0.33 -2.65 21.74
C TRP A 300 1.22 -3.36 20.73
N VAL A 301 1.45 -2.77 19.55
CA VAL A 301 2.29 -3.33 18.49
C VAL A 301 3.72 -3.53 18.98
N ARG A 302 4.30 -2.57 19.70
CA ARG A 302 5.70 -2.66 20.15
C ARG A 302 5.86 -3.47 21.43
N ASN A 303 5.03 -3.24 22.45
CA ASN A 303 5.27 -3.76 23.80
C ASN A 303 4.27 -4.84 24.22
N GLY A 304 3.24 -5.12 23.40
CA GLY A 304 2.17 -6.07 23.76
C GLY A 304 1.25 -5.55 24.87
N VAL A 305 1.28 -4.24 25.14
CA VAL A 305 0.44 -3.61 26.16
C VAL A 305 -0.99 -3.54 25.63
N VAL A 306 -1.91 -4.22 26.33
CA VAL A 306 -3.34 -4.17 26.00
C VAL A 306 -3.95 -2.95 26.72
N PRO A 307 -4.55 -1.99 25.99
CA PRO A 307 -5.15 -0.81 26.61
C PRO A 307 -6.34 -1.17 27.53
N SER A 308 -6.51 -0.39 28.60
CA SER A 308 -7.68 -0.44 29.47
C SER A 308 -8.71 0.64 29.08
N PRO A 309 -10.02 0.34 29.04
CA PRO A 309 -10.62 -0.98 29.21
C PRO A 309 -10.28 -1.90 28.03
N VAL A 310 -10.14 -3.21 28.30
CA VAL A 310 -9.84 -4.21 27.27
C VAL A 310 -10.94 -4.19 26.22
N ARG A 311 -10.56 -3.98 24.96
CA ARG A 311 -11.45 -4.09 23.80
C ARG A 311 -11.07 -5.35 23.02
N ALA A 312 -12.06 -6.13 22.61
CA ALA A 312 -11.84 -7.26 21.74
C ALA A 312 -11.31 -6.78 20.38
N LEU A 313 -10.39 -7.55 19.79
CA LEU A 313 -9.94 -7.30 18.43
C LEU A 313 -10.98 -7.85 17.46
N LEU A 314 -11.46 -7.02 16.54
CA LEU A 314 -12.28 -7.52 15.44
C LEU A 314 -11.46 -8.48 14.56
N PRO A 315 -12.07 -9.57 14.03
CA PRO A 315 -11.38 -10.49 13.14
C PRO A 315 -10.80 -9.80 11.91
N VAL A 316 -9.63 -10.26 11.45
CA VAL A 316 -9.10 -9.90 10.14
C VAL A 316 -9.92 -10.62 9.09
N GLN A 317 -10.51 -9.88 8.15
CA GLN A 317 -11.29 -10.46 7.06
C GLN A 317 -10.38 -10.78 5.90
N ALA A 318 -10.44 -12.00 5.39
CA ALA A 318 -9.58 -12.43 4.29
C ALA A 318 -10.38 -13.02 3.15
N ALA A 319 -9.89 -12.83 1.92
CA ALA A 319 -10.49 -13.40 0.72
C ALA A 319 -9.43 -13.71 -0.33
N ILE A 320 -9.80 -14.52 -1.32
CA ILE A 320 -9.02 -14.71 -2.54
C ILE A 320 -9.74 -13.93 -3.65
N VAL A 321 -9.05 -12.97 -4.26
CA VAL A 321 -9.59 -12.13 -5.33
C VAL A 321 -8.98 -12.52 -6.69
N PRO A 322 -9.73 -12.43 -7.80
CA PRO A 322 -9.27 -12.82 -9.13
C PRO A 322 -8.34 -11.76 -9.74
N LEU A 323 -7.19 -11.54 -9.11
CA LEU A 323 -6.14 -10.65 -9.58
C LEU A 323 -4.94 -11.48 -10.09
N PRO A 324 -4.21 -10.98 -11.09
CA PRO A 324 -2.97 -11.63 -11.51
C PRO A 324 -2.02 -11.75 -10.31
N PRO A 325 -1.31 -12.88 -10.18
CA PRO A 325 -0.38 -13.08 -9.08
C PRO A 325 0.71 -12.01 -9.13
N ASN A 326 0.70 -11.09 -8.16
CA ASN A 326 1.78 -10.16 -7.90
C ASN A 326 2.61 -10.69 -6.73
N SER A 327 3.90 -10.93 -6.95
CA SER A 327 4.81 -11.45 -5.94
C SER A 327 5.27 -10.41 -4.91
N SER A 328 4.81 -9.15 -5.02
CA SER A 328 5.11 -8.07 -4.09
C SER A 328 3.87 -7.68 -3.27
N ALA A 329 4.01 -7.71 -1.94
CA ALA A 329 2.98 -7.26 -1.04
C ALA A 329 2.65 -5.77 -1.20
N GLN A 330 1.36 -5.46 -1.19
CA GLN A 330 0.80 -4.12 -1.29
C GLN A 330 0.02 -3.78 -0.02
N LEU A 331 -0.02 -2.49 0.29
CA LEU A 331 -0.73 -1.98 1.45
C LEU A 331 -1.45 -0.69 1.06
N THR A 332 -2.74 -0.67 1.33
CA THR A 332 -3.60 0.51 1.27
C THR A 332 -4.11 0.79 2.67
N VAL A 333 -4.02 2.05 3.09
CA VAL A 333 -4.49 2.52 4.40
C VAL A 333 -5.57 3.55 4.17
N TYR A 334 -6.77 3.27 4.65
CA TYR A 334 -7.89 4.18 4.63
C TYR A 334 -7.94 4.92 5.97
N ILE A 335 -7.88 6.26 5.94
CA ILE A 335 -7.91 7.14 7.11
C ILE A 335 -9.22 7.93 7.11
N ARG A 336 -10.06 7.74 8.13
CA ARG A 336 -11.40 8.32 8.22
C ARG A 336 -11.31 9.85 8.33
N LYS A 337 -12.15 10.56 7.57
CA LYS A 337 -12.23 12.03 7.55
C LYS A 337 -13.13 12.60 8.65
N ASP A 338 -14.21 11.90 8.96
CA ASP A 338 -15.24 12.35 9.91
C ASP A 338 -14.98 11.76 11.31
N GLU A 339 -14.70 12.62 12.28
CA GLU A 339 -14.46 12.26 13.68
C GLU A 339 -15.69 11.67 14.39
N LYS A 340 -16.91 11.94 13.90
CA LYS A 340 -18.16 11.48 14.52
C LYS A 340 -18.70 10.19 13.93
N SER A 341 -18.06 9.68 12.87
CA SER A 341 -18.51 8.48 12.19
C SER A 341 -18.34 7.23 13.07
N PRO A 342 -19.25 6.25 13.00
CA PRO A 342 -19.10 4.96 13.69
C PRO A 342 -18.10 4.01 12.99
N LEU A 343 -17.67 4.33 11.76
CA LEU A 343 -16.72 3.54 10.99
C LEU A 343 -15.31 3.58 11.61
N PRO A 344 -14.39 2.66 11.32
CA PRO A 344 -13.09 2.62 11.97
C PRO A 344 -12.24 3.84 11.58
N HIS A 345 -11.52 4.43 12.51
CA HIS A 345 -10.59 5.53 12.23
C HIS A 345 -9.60 5.13 11.13
N ILE A 346 -9.05 3.92 11.20
CA ILE A 346 -8.15 3.39 10.19
C ILE A 346 -8.54 1.96 9.78
N VAL A 347 -8.60 1.74 8.48
CA VAL A 347 -8.73 0.42 7.86
C VAL A 347 -7.48 0.12 7.07
N GLY A 348 -6.84 -1.02 7.35
CA GLY A 348 -5.74 -1.55 6.57
C GLY A 348 -6.25 -2.59 5.57
N GLU A 349 -5.81 -2.46 4.33
CA GLU A 349 -5.95 -3.48 3.28
C GLU A 349 -4.56 -3.95 2.87
N PHE A 350 -4.22 -5.16 3.27
CA PHE A 350 -2.97 -5.83 2.92
C PHE A 350 -3.25 -6.85 1.83
N ARG A 351 -2.48 -6.80 0.73
CA ARG A 351 -2.56 -7.77 -0.36
C ARG A 351 -1.23 -8.47 -0.55
N LEU A 352 -1.27 -9.79 -0.66
CA LEU A 352 -0.17 -10.62 -1.12
C LEU A 352 -0.65 -11.37 -2.37
N GLY A 353 -0.33 -10.86 -3.55
CA GLY A 353 -0.89 -11.38 -4.80
C GLY A 353 -2.42 -11.34 -4.80
N CYS A 354 -3.05 -12.52 -4.93
CA CYS A 354 -4.51 -12.68 -4.89
C CYS A 354 -5.09 -12.80 -3.47
N PHE A 355 -4.26 -12.88 -2.43
CA PHE A 355 -4.72 -12.97 -1.05
C PHE A 355 -4.94 -11.57 -0.48
N LEU A 356 -6.20 -11.25 -0.21
CA LEU A 356 -6.67 -9.98 0.35
C LEU A 356 -6.92 -10.14 1.85
N PHE A 357 -6.42 -9.20 2.66
CA PHE A 357 -6.67 -9.09 4.09
C PHE A 357 -7.12 -7.67 4.41
N VAL A 358 -8.28 -7.53 5.05
CA VAL A 358 -8.86 -6.25 5.47
C VAL A 358 -9.07 -6.28 6.97
N PHE A 359 -8.59 -5.26 7.66
CA PHE A 359 -8.63 -5.19 9.13
C PHE A 359 -8.74 -3.74 9.59
N HIS A 360 -9.46 -3.51 10.68
CA HIS A 360 -9.35 -2.24 11.39
C HIS A 360 -8.02 -2.16 12.15
N LEU A 361 -7.48 -0.95 12.33
CA LEU A 361 -6.33 -0.75 13.21
C LEU A 361 -6.85 -0.47 14.64
N PRO A 362 -6.63 -1.37 15.61
CA PRO A 362 -7.28 -1.26 16.92
C PRO A 362 -6.69 -0.14 17.77
N PHE A 363 -7.46 0.28 18.78
CA PHE A 363 -7.04 1.15 19.87
C PHE A 363 -6.71 2.60 19.50
N SER A 364 -7.23 3.12 18.40
CA SER A 364 -7.16 4.55 18.17
C SER A 364 -8.00 5.32 19.20
N ASP A 365 -7.53 6.50 19.61
CA ASP A 365 -8.33 7.40 20.46
C ASP A 365 -9.49 8.09 19.70
N ARG A 366 -9.51 7.99 18.36
CA ARG A 366 -10.60 8.45 17.49
C ARG A 366 -11.67 7.37 17.23
N ASP A 367 -11.44 6.12 17.64
CA ASP A 367 -12.42 5.06 17.47
C ASP A 367 -13.52 5.10 18.55
N VAL A 368 -14.76 4.87 18.11
CA VAL A 368 -15.83 4.44 19.00
C VAL A 368 -15.47 3.08 19.64
N LYS A 369 -16.21 2.66 20.67
CA LYS A 369 -15.88 1.43 21.42
C LYS A 369 -15.82 0.20 20.51
N GLU A 370 -16.81 0.06 19.64
CA GLU A 370 -17.00 -1.04 18.71
C GLU A 370 -17.33 -0.42 17.34
N PRO A 371 -16.34 -0.20 16.46
CA PRO A 371 -16.58 0.44 15.18
C PRO A 371 -17.29 -0.50 14.22
N ASP A 372 -18.16 0.08 13.38
CA ASP A 372 -18.81 -0.63 12.28
C ASP A 372 -17.75 -1.18 11.32
N PHE A 373 -17.82 -2.48 10.99
CA PHE A 373 -16.84 -3.14 10.13
C PHE A 373 -17.53 -4.05 9.12
N ILE A 374 -16.76 -4.80 8.33
CA ILE A 374 -17.27 -5.70 7.28
C ILE A 374 -18.45 -6.53 7.79
N GLY A 375 -19.55 -6.49 7.04
CA GLY A 375 -20.83 -7.14 7.39
C GLY A 375 -21.82 -6.22 8.10
N SER A 376 -21.42 -5.00 8.48
CA SER A 376 -22.35 -3.96 8.92
C SER A 376 -22.88 -3.16 7.72
N PRO A 377 -24.16 -2.78 7.69
CA PRO A 377 -24.72 -2.00 6.58
C PRO A 377 -24.00 -0.67 6.33
N VAL A 378 -23.51 -0.02 7.39
CA VAL A 378 -22.82 1.27 7.29
C VAL A 378 -21.44 1.12 6.64
N PHE A 379 -20.69 0.08 7.01
CA PHE A 379 -19.38 -0.20 6.41
C PHE A 379 -19.53 -0.65 4.97
N ASP A 380 -20.44 -1.59 4.70
CA ASP A 380 -20.59 -2.20 3.37
C ASP A 380 -21.13 -1.18 2.34
N ASP A 381 -21.94 -0.20 2.75
CA ASP A 381 -22.37 0.92 1.89
C ASP A 381 -21.22 1.86 1.51
N VAL A 382 -20.23 2.04 2.39
CA VAL A 382 -19.06 2.89 2.13
C VAL A 382 -18.00 2.13 1.31
N PHE A 383 -17.75 0.86 1.64
CA PHE A 383 -16.75 0.00 1.01
C PHE A 383 -17.37 -0.92 -0.06
N GLN A 384 -18.18 -0.34 -0.96
CA GLN A 384 -18.98 -1.10 -1.95
C GLN A 384 -18.15 -2.04 -2.85
N HIS A 385 -16.88 -1.71 -3.12
CA HIS A 385 -15.96 -2.56 -3.88
C HIS A 385 -15.73 -3.94 -3.24
N TYR A 386 -15.92 -4.08 -1.92
CA TYR A 386 -15.89 -5.38 -1.24
C TYR A 386 -17.14 -6.21 -1.43
N GLY A 387 -18.27 -5.62 -1.87
CA GLY A 387 -19.51 -6.35 -2.15
C GLY A 387 -19.37 -7.40 -3.26
N ASN A 388 -18.41 -7.23 -4.17
CA ASN A 388 -18.11 -8.20 -5.23
C ASN A 388 -17.13 -9.32 -4.80
N VAL A 389 -16.66 -9.30 -3.56
CA VAL A 389 -15.73 -10.31 -3.02
C VAL A 389 -16.55 -11.44 -2.40
N GLY A 390 -16.76 -12.53 -3.15
CA GLY A 390 -17.72 -13.58 -2.80
C GLY A 390 -17.31 -14.58 -1.70
N SER A 391 -16.13 -14.47 -1.08
CA SER A 391 -15.62 -15.50 -0.16
C SER A 391 -14.79 -14.96 1.02
N TRP A 392 -15.36 -14.02 1.77
CA TRP A 392 -14.78 -13.54 3.02
C TRP A 392 -14.68 -14.65 4.08
N ARG A 393 -13.53 -14.72 4.75
CA ARG A 393 -13.25 -15.62 5.87
C ARG A 393 -12.67 -14.81 7.04
N PRO A 394 -13.27 -14.87 8.24
CA PRO A 394 -12.72 -14.21 9.40
C PRO A 394 -11.54 -15.01 9.98
N TYR A 395 -10.45 -14.33 10.30
CA TYR A 395 -9.34 -14.84 11.09
C TYR A 395 -9.29 -14.13 12.45
N ALA A 396 -9.54 -14.90 13.52
CA ALA A 396 -9.40 -14.43 14.90
C ALA A 396 -7.92 -14.40 15.29
N PHE A 397 -7.33 -13.20 15.26
CA PHE A 397 -5.93 -12.96 15.65
C PHE A 397 -5.82 -12.27 17.01
N ASP A 398 -6.67 -12.66 17.96
CA ASP A 398 -6.72 -12.14 19.32
C ASP A 398 -5.99 -13.03 20.34
N SER A 399 -5.79 -14.31 20.03
CA SER A 399 -5.12 -15.25 20.92
C SER A 399 -3.61 -15.02 21.04
N ARG A 400 -3.12 -15.16 22.28
CA ARG A 400 -1.69 -15.25 22.64
C ARG A 400 -1.17 -16.67 22.72
N GLU A 401 -2.08 -17.64 22.68
CA GLU A 401 -1.71 -19.04 22.75
C GLU A 401 -1.10 -19.48 21.42
N PRO A 402 0.05 -20.17 21.44
CA PRO A 402 0.61 -20.81 20.27
C PRO A 402 -0.40 -21.75 19.61
N LEU A 403 -0.60 -21.58 18.31
CA LEU A 403 -1.24 -22.59 17.47
C LEU A 403 -0.13 -23.41 16.82
N GLU A 404 -0.14 -24.72 17.08
CA GLU A 404 0.53 -25.67 16.20
C GLU A 404 -0.28 -25.71 14.91
N GLY A 405 0.25 -25.13 13.85
CA GLY A 405 -0.46 -25.11 12.57
C GLY A 405 -0.33 -26.47 11.89
N PRO A 406 -1.40 -27.27 11.72
CA PRO A 406 -1.39 -28.23 10.64
C PRO A 406 -1.44 -27.40 9.36
N THR A 407 -0.33 -27.41 8.60
CA THR A 407 -0.27 -26.78 7.29
C THR A 407 -1.05 -27.69 6.34
N VAL A 408 -2.39 -27.60 6.41
CA VAL A 408 -3.29 -28.39 5.58
C VAL A 408 -3.59 -27.62 4.31
N ILE A 409 -3.16 -28.16 3.17
CA ILE A 409 -3.60 -27.66 1.87
C ILE A 409 -4.84 -28.46 1.46
N ARG A 410 -5.94 -27.76 1.18
CA ARG A 410 -7.13 -28.35 0.56
C ARG A 410 -7.27 -27.83 -0.86
N LEU A 411 -7.04 -28.70 -1.83
CA LEU A 411 -7.30 -28.42 -3.23
C LEU A 411 -8.73 -28.82 -3.53
N ILE A 412 -9.59 -27.84 -3.76
CA ILE A 412 -11.00 -28.05 -4.05
C ILE A 412 -11.18 -27.93 -5.56
N PRO A 413 -11.73 -28.96 -6.24
CA PRO A 413 -12.03 -28.88 -7.66
C PRO A 413 -12.97 -27.71 -7.92
N ASN A 414 -12.69 -26.92 -8.96
CA ASN A 414 -13.63 -25.90 -9.38
C ASN A 414 -14.84 -26.61 -10.02
N PRO A 415 -16.06 -26.48 -9.48
CA PRO A 415 -17.23 -27.13 -10.06
C PRO A 415 -17.54 -26.65 -11.50
N ASN A 416 -16.97 -25.51 -11.91
CA ASN A 416 -17.13 -24.93 -13.24
C ASN A 416 -15.92 -25.12 -14.17
N SER A 417 -14.86 -25.84 -13.76
CA SER A 417 -13.77 -26.16 -14.68
C SER A 417 -14.14 -27.36 -15.55
N ALA A 418 -14.13 -27.19 -16.88
CA ALA A 418 -14.23 -28.31 -17.81
C ALA A 418 -13.08 -29.32 -17.53
N PRO A 419 -13.34 -30.64 -17.64
CA PRO A 419 -12.28 -31.62 -17.44
C PRO A 419 -11.15 -31.35 -18.43
N ALA A 420 -9.92 -31.26 -17.92
CA ALA A 420 -8.74 -31.20 -18.76
C ALA A 420 -8.73 -32.46 -19.64
N ALA A 421 -8.56 -32.28 -20.95
CA ALA A 421 -8.40 -33.41 -21.86
C ALA A 421 -7.23 -34.28 -21.38
N ASP A 422 -7.51 -35.55 -21.13
CA ASP A 422 -6.51 -36.52 -20.67
C ASP A 422 -5.28 -36.44 -21.58
N SER A 423 -4.14 -36.12 -20.98
CA SER A 423 -2.86 -36.30 -21.66
C SER A 423 -2.61 -37.81 -21.77
N PRO A 424 -2.26 -38.33 -22.96
CA PRO A 424 -2.04 -39.77 -23.10
C PRO A 424 -0.87 -40.21 -22.21
N PRO A 425 -0.94 -41.43 -21.64
CA PRO A 425 0.11 -41.94 -20.77
C PRO A 425 1.43 -42.08 -21.53
N ALA A 426 2.52 -41.66 -20.89
CA ALA A 426 3.89 -41.84 -21.38
C ALA A 426 4.40 -43.26 -21.13
#